data_AF-A0AAU6EB55-F1
#
_entry.id   AF-A0AAU6EB55-F1
#
_cell.length_a   1.000
_cell.length_b   1.000
_cell.length_c   1.000
_cell.angle_alpha   90.00
_cell.angle_beta   90.00
_cell.angle_gamma   90.00
#
_symmetry.space_group_name_H-M   'P 1'
#
loop_
_entity.id
_entity.type
_entity.pdbx_description
1 polymer ?
#
loop_
_entity_poly.entity_id
_entity_poly.type
_entity_poly.pdbx_seq_one_letter_code
_entity_poly.pdbx_strand_id
1 'polypeptide(L)'
;MLTSSGYLDYSTDPLWEHRPVITIADPIIRFHNLIIIPKRDLIETGGSAQAWRESQPTFISRVLGPHFEECSREWLRRHTAPSLRAGTSTIASTVINDQGGRAKHEIDVIALDRSAGRATVGLIGEAKATLVRRGPADLERLDRLKEILRSQGHDITSTRLAVFSLEGFHPDLVTIARRRGDVLLVELPSLFGKTEPTVLPA
;
A
#
# COMPACT_ATOMS: atom_id res chain seq x y z
N MET A 1 19.81 7.75 -16.90
CA MET A 1 19.55 9.21 -17.03
C MET A 1 18.11 9.61 -16.68
N LEU A 2 17.11 8.72 -16.67
CA LEU A 2 15.84 8.93 -15.93
C LEU A 2 15.68 7.97 -14.74
N THR A 3 16.18 6.75 -14.90
CA THR A 3 16.25 5.68 -13.89
C THR A 3 17.23 6.00 -12.75
N SER A 4 18.42 6.45 -13.11
CA SER A 4 19.49 6.87 -12.18
C SER A 4 19.16 8.12 -11.35
N SER A 5 18.09 8.82 -11.70
CA SER A 5 17.60 10.04 -11.04
C SER A 5 16.34 9.80 -10.19
N GLY A 6 15.86 8.56 -10.07
CA GLY A 6 14.73 8.18 -9.21
C GLY A 6 13.33 8.53 -9.74
N TYR A 7 13.22 9.10 -10.94
CA TYR A 7 11.92 9.50 -11.52
C TYR A 7 11.09 8.33 -12.06
N LEU A 8 11.75 7.20 -12.34
CA LEU A 8 11.12 5.96 -12.79
C LEU A 8 11.38 4.88 -11.76
N ASP A 9 10.32 4.27 -11.26
CA ASP A 9 10.36 3.05 -10.46
C ASP A 9 10.05 1.84 -11.35
N TYR A 10 10.80 0.77 -11.12
CA TYR A 10 10.61 -0.52 -11.76
C TYR A 10 10.11 -1.48 -10.69
N SER A 11 8.80 -1.58 -10.55
CA SER A 11 8.20 -2.57 -9.67
C SER A 11 8.00 -3.86 -10.46
N THR A 12 8.66 -4.94 -10.03
CA THR A 12 8.40 -6.30 -10.49
C THR A 12 7.42 -6.93 -9.51
N ASP A 13 6.29 -7.43 -10.01
CA ASP A 13 5.35 -8.16 -9.16
C ASP A 13 6.08 -9.38 -8.55
N PRO A 14 6.16 -9.49 -7.22
CA PRO A 14 6.96 -10.54 -6.60
C PRO A 14 6.34 -11.93 -6.77
N LEU A 15 5.05 -12.05 -7.10
CA LEU A 15 4.37 -13.33 -7.29
C LEU A 15 4.44 -13.84 -8.73
N TRP A 16 4.69 -12.96 -9.70
CA TRP A 16 4.66 -13.29 -11.13
C TRP A 16 5.99 -12.93 -11.82
N GLU A 17 6.55 -13.85 -12.61
CA GLU A 17 7.66 -13.55 -13.53
C GLU A 17 7.13 -12.82 -14.77
N HIS A 18 6.66 -11.59 -14.59
CA HIS A 18 6.24 -10.71 -15.68
C HIS A 18 7.19 -9.53 -15.87
N ARG A 19 7.07 -8.86 -17.02
CA ARG A 19 7.86 -7.66 -17.32
C ARG A 19 7.61 -6.60 -16.24
N PRO A 20 8.65 -5.89 -15.77
CA PRO A 20 8.51 -4.88 -14.72
C PRO A 20 7.52 -3.79 -15.14
N VAL A 21 6.65 -3.38 -14.22
CA VAL A 21 5.76 -2.24 -14.42
C VAL A 21 6.60 -0.97 -14.20
N ILE A 22 6.81 -0.21 -15.27
CA ILE A 22 7.54 1.06 -15.22
C ILE A 22 6.55 2.14 -14.80
N THR A 23 6.78 2.72 -13.63
CA THR A 23 5.89 3.69 -13.03
C THR A 23 6.65 4.98 -12.73
N ILE A 24 6.03 6.15 -12.99
CA ILE A 24 6.60 7.41 -12.50
C ILE A 24 6.46 7.39 -10.98
N ALA A 25 7.56 7.26 -10.26
CA ALA A 25 7.56 7.15 -8.80
C ALA A 25 7.29 8.50 -8.13
N ASP A 26 7.78 9.56 -8.76
CA ASP A 26 7.86 10.88 -8.15
C ASP A 26 6.47 11.56 -8.09
N PRO A 27 5.95 11.88 -6.88
CA PRO A 27 4.64 12.49 -6.72
C PRO A 27 4.58 13.92 -7.29
N ILE A 28 5.69 14.65 -7.35
CA ILE A 28 5.77 15.99 -7.94
C ILE A 28 5.64 15.91 -9.46
N ILE A 29 6.33 14.97 -10.11
CA ILE A 29 6.20 14.75 -11.55
C ILE A 29 4.78 14.29 -11.90
N ARG A 30 4.17 13.42 -11.10
CA ARG A 30 2.75 13.04 -11.28
C ARG A 30 1.81 14.22 -11.13
N PHE A 31 1.98 15.02 -10.07
CA PHE A 31 1.19 16.22 -9.84
C PHE A 31 1.31 17.19 -11.03
N HIS A 32 2.53 17.42 -11.51
CA HIS A 32 2.77 18.29 -12.66
C HIS A 32 2.04 17.79 -13.91
N ASN A 33 2.20 16.52 -14.27
CA ASN A 33 1.62 15.95 -15.49
C ASN A 33 0.10 15.75 -15.43
N LEU A 34 -0.45 15.41 -14.25
CA LEU A 34 -1.87 15.09 -14.11
C LEU A 34 -2.73 16.29 -13.70
N ILE A 35 -2.12 17.35 -13.18
CA ILE A 35 -2.86 18.52 -12.65
C ILE A 35 -2.39 19.81 -13.30
N ILE A 36 -1.10 20.12 -13.24
CA ILE A 36 -0.60 21.41 -13.75
C ILE A 36 -0.75 21.51 -15.27
N ILE A 37 -0.27 20.53 -16.04
CA ILE A 37 -0.38 20.55 -17.51
C ILE A 37 -1.85 20.60 -17.97
N PRO A 38 -2.75 19.72 -17.49
CA PRO A 38 -4.14 19.72 -17.96
C PRO A 38 -4.96 20.95 -17.54
N LYS A 39 -4.56 21.66 -16.47
CA LYS A 39 -5.25 22.85 -15.97
C LYS A 39 -4.53 24.16 -16.29
N ARG A 40 -3.49 24.11 -17.13
CA ARG A 40 -2.58 25.23 -17.40
C ARG A 40 -3.31 26.53 -17.76
N ASP A 41 -4.18 26.49 -18.76
CA ASP A 41 -4.91 27.67 -19.24
C ASP A 41 -5.75 28.32 -18.13
N LEU A 42 -6.43 27.49 -17.32
CA LEU A 42 -7.23 27.96 -16.19
C LEU A 42 -6.35 28.56 -15.08
N ILE A 43 -5.17 27.99 -14.83
CA ILE A 43 -4.20 28.51 -13.85
C ILE A 43 -3.63 29.85 -14.33
N GLU A 44 -3.20 29.94 -15.59
CA GLU A 44 -2.58 31.13 -16.20
C GLU A 44 -3.56 32.30 -16.31
N THR A 45 -4.86 32.02 -16.38
CA THR A 45 -5.93 33.04 -16.36
C THR A 45 -6.41 33.40 -14.93
N GLY A 46 -5.70 32.96 -13.89
CA GLY A 46 -5.99 33.29 -12.49
C GLY A 46 -6.97 32.36 -11.77
N GLY A 47 -7.48 31.32 -12.45
CA GLY A 47 -8.43 30.34 -11.92
C GLY A 47 -7.84 29.23 -11.06
N SER A 48 -6.69 29.45 -10.41
CA SER A 48 -5.93 28.40 -9.68
C SER A 48 -6.76 27.68 -8.61
N ALA A 49 -7.59 28.39 -7.85
CA ALA A 49 -8.45 27.77 -6.83
C ALA A 49 -9.54 26.87 -7.45
N GLN A 50 -10.07 27.24 -8.61
CA GLN A 50 -11.01 26.40 -9.36
C GLN A 50 -10.30 25.17 -9.92
N ALA A 51 -9.14 25.36 -10.57
CA ALA A 51 -8.31 24.26 -11.05
C ALA A 51 -8.01 23.24 -9.94
N TRP A 52 -7.66 23.71 -8.74
CA TRP A 52 -7.39 22.82 -7.60
C TRP A 52 -8.62 22.05 -7.11
N ARG A 53 -9.78 22.71 -6.99
CA ARG A 53 -11.03 22.05 -6.60
C ARG A 53 -11.42 20.95 -7.58
N GLU A 54 -11.33 21.23 -8.87
CA GLU A 54 -11.63 20.26 -9.93
C GLU A 54 -10.64 19.09 -9.98
N SER A 55 -9.39 19.33 -9.58
CA SER A 55 -8.34 18.31 -9.58
C SER A 55 -8.24 17.48 -8.30
N GLN A 56 -9.03 17.78 -7.24
CA GLN A 56 -9.01 17.02 -5.98
C GLN A 56 -9.15 15.51 -6.17
N PRO A 57 -10.13 15.00 -6.94
CA PRO A 57 -10.31 13.55 -7.09
C PRO A 57 -9.11 12.89 -7.77
N THR A 58 -8.53 13.55 -8.79
CA THR A 58 -7.33 13.08 -9.49
C THR A 58 -6.11 13.10 -8.58
N PHE A 59 -5.92 14.16 -7.79
CA PHE A 59 -4.84 14.28 -6.83
C PHE A 59 -4.87 13.12 -5.83
N ILE A 60 -6.01 12.91 -5.18
CA ILE A 60 -6.16 11.87 -4.14
C ILE A 60 -5.90 10.48 -4.75
N SER A 61 -6.53 10.17 -5.89
CA SER A 61 -6.47 8.82 -6.47
C SER A 61 -5.19 8.49 -7.25
N ARG A 62 -4.53 9.48 -7.86
CA ARG A 62 -3.41 9.23 -8.79
C ARG A 62 -2.06 9.74 -8.29
N VAL A 63 -2.05 10.60 -7.27
CA VAL A 63 -0.83 11.18 -6.70
C VAL A 63 -0.69 10.75 -5.25
N LEU A 64 -1.62 11.15 -4.38
CA LEU A 64 -1.52 10.92 -2.94
C LEU A 64 -1.60 9.44 -2.58
N GLY A 65 -2.59 8.70 -3.12
CA GLY A 65 -2.77 7.26 -2.90
C GLY A 65 -1.51 6.46 -3.23
N PRO A 66 -1.04 6.45 -4.48
CA PRO A 66 0.15 5.70 -4.87
C PRO A 66 1.41 6.09 -4.08
N HIS A 67 1.56 7.38 -3.73
CA HIS A 67 2.69 7.82 -2.91
C HIS A 67 2.61 7.29 -1.48
N PHE A 68 1.41 7.31 -0.88
CA PHE A 68 1.19 6.79 0.47
C PHE A 68 1.41 5.28 0.56
N GLU A 69 1.04 4.52 -0.48
CA GLU A 69 1.38 3.10 -0.59
C GLU A 69 2.90 2.89 -0.60
N GLU A 70 3.66 3.69 -1.36
CA GLU A 70 5.13 3.60 -1.38
C GLU A 70 5.74 3.97 -0.03
N CYS A 71 5.25 5.03 0.63
CA CYS A 71 5.67 5.36 1.99
C CYS A 71 5.39 4.22 2.97
N SER A 72 4.27 3.49 2.81
CA SER A 72 3.91 2.32 3.62
C SER A 72 4.88 1.17 3.42
N ARG A 73 5.24 0.86 2.17
CA ARG A 73 6.28 -0.13 1.84
C ARG A 73 7.64 0.28 2.39
N GLU A 74 8.02 1.54 2.25
CA GLU A 74 9.31 2.04 2.73
C GLU A 74 9.41 2.04 4.26
N TRP A 75 8.32 2.40 4.95
CA TRP A 75 8.25 2.28 6.39
C TRP A 75 8.48 0.84 6.84
N LEU A 76 7.85 -0.12 6.15
CA LEU A 76 8.01 -1.55 6.41
C LEU A 76 9.46 -2.01 6.16
N ARG A 77 10.14 -1.50 5.11
CA ARG A 77 11.55 -1.80 4.83
C ARG A 77 12.50 -1.29 5.92
N ARG A 78 12.29 -0.05 6.40
CA ARG A 78 13.22 0.65 7.30
C ARG A 78 13.00 0.40 8.78
N HIS A 79 11.75 0.29 9.22
CA HIS A 79 11.42 0.43 10.64
C HIS A 79 10.86 -0.83 11.28
N THR A 80 10.93 -1.98 10.59
CA THR A 80 10.34 -3.21 11.10
C THR A 80 11.38 -4.30 11.30
N ALA A 81 11.42 -4.82 12.53
CA ALA A 81 12.18 -6.00 12.84
C ALA A 81 11.80 -7.13 11.86
N PRO A 82 12.75 -7.96 11.39
CA PRO A 82 12.44 -9.09 10.52
C PRO A 82 11.33 -9.98 11.08
N SER A 83 11.23 -10.08 12.41
CA SER A 83 10.15 -10.78 13.09
C SER A 83 8.77 -10.27 12.68
N LEU A 84 8.55 -8.95 12.49
CA LEU A 84 7.27 -8.34 12.11
C LEU A 84 6.77 -8.87 10.76
N ARG A 85 7.70 -9.20 9.87
CA ARG A 85 7.47 -9.78 8.54
C ARG A 85 7.64 -11.30 8.51
N ALA A 86 7.59 -11.97 9.66
CA ALA A 86 7.83 -13.41 9.78
C ALA A 86 9.14 -13.86 9.10
N GLY A 87 10.18 -13.04 9.16
CA GLY A 87 11.49 -13.30 8.54
C GLY A 87 11.57 -12.97 7.05
N THR A 88 10.45 -12.61 6.39
CA THR A 88 10.42 -12.38 4.94
C THR A 88 11.09 -11.07 4.54
N SER A 89 11.86 -11.09 3.44
CA SER A 89 12.74 -9.99 3.05
C SER A 89 12.19 -9.10 1.94
N THR A 90 11.41 -9.66 1.00
CA THR A 90 10.94 -8.91 -0.17
C THR A 90 9.68 -8.13 0.17
N ILE A 91 9.67 -6.81 -0.08
CA ILE A 91 8.52 -5.92 0.14
C ILE A 91 8.14 -5.22 -1.15
N ALA A 92 6.90 -5.43 -1.60
CA ALA A 92 6.35 -4.87 -2.84
C ALA A 92 4.82 -4.69 -2.75
N SER A 93 4.20 -4.29 -3.86
CA SER A 93 2.77 -4.51 -4.12
C SER A 93 2.60 -5.72 -5.04
N THR A 94 1.40 -6.29 -5.09
CA THR A 94 1.09 -7.41 -5.99
C THR A 94 -0.38 -7.42 -6.39
N VAL A 95 -0.66 -8.02 -7.55
CA VAL A 95 -2.03 -8.29 -8.00
C VAL A 95 -2.27 -9.79 -8.01
N ILE A 96 -3.30 -10.22 -7.27
CA ILE A 96 -3.76 -11.60 -7.21
C ILE A 96 -5.11 -11.75 -7.88
N ASN A 97 -5.39 -12.92 -8.43
CA ASN A 97 -6.69 -13.24 -9.01
C ASN A 97 -7.47 -14.19 -8.10
N ASP A 98 -8.78 -14.04 -8.05
CA ASP A 98 -9.66 -14.99 -7.40
C ASP A 98 -9.64 -16.38 -8.08
N GLN A 99 -10.26 -17.37 -7.42
CA GLN A 99 -10.37 -18.72 -7.97
C GLN A 99 -11.19 -18.68 -9.27
N GLY A 100 -10.55 -19.00 -10.38
CA GLY A 100 -11.14 -18.94 -11.73
C GLY A 100 -10.83 -17.67 -12.52
N GLY A 101 -10.05 -16.73 -11.97
CA GLY A 101 -9.52 -15.59 -12.70
C GLY A 101 -10.56 -14.52 -13.09
N ARG A 102 -11.67 -14.47 -12.37
CA ARG A 102 -12.83 -13.58 -12.64
C ARG A 102 -12.62 -12.19 -12.06
N ALA A 103 -11.91 -12.06 -10.96
CA ALA A 103 -11.63 -10.79 -10.30
C ALA A 103 -10.13 -10.62 -10.01
N LYS A 104 -9.63 -9.40 -10.27
CA LYS A 104 -8.29 -8.96 -9.87
C LYS A 104 -8.37 -8.23 -8.54
N HIS A 105 -7.46 -8.54 -7.64
CA HIS A 105 -7.33 -7.91 -6.34
C HIS A 105 -5.92 -7.39 -6.14
N GLU A 106 -5.81 -6.12 -5.81
CA GLU A 106 -4.54 -5.50 -5.45
C GLU A 106 -4.27 -5.66 -3.95
N ILE A 107 -3.02 -5.97 -3.64
CA ILE A 107 -2.42 -5.89 -2.30
C ILE A 107 -1.36 -4.80 -2.36
N ASP A 108 -1.61 -3.71 -1.66
CA ASP A 108 -0.77 -2.51 -1.69
C ASP A 108 0.60 -2.76 -1.05
N VAL A 109 0.63 -3.59 -0.01
CA VAL A 109 1.84 -3.96 0.74
C VAL A 109 1.85 -5.46 0.98
N ILE A 110 2.86 -6.15 0.45
CA ILE A 110 3.12 -7.56 0.76
C ILE A 110 4.58 -7.73 1.19
N ALA A 111 4.80 -8.51 2.23
CA ALA A 111 6.13 -9.02 2.61
C ALA A 111 6.16 -10.53 2.37
N LEU A 112 7.09 -11.00 1.53
CA LEU A 112 7.21 -12.40 1.16
C LEU A 112 8.65 -12.79 0.85
N ASP A 113 8.91 -14.09 0.84
CA ASP A 113 10.08 -14.67 0.19
C ASP A 113 9.63 -15.81 -0.74
N ARG A 114 10.25 -15.92 -1.90
CA ARG A 114 10.00 -17.01 -2.85
C ARG A 114 11.04 -18.11 -2.71
N SER A 115 10.58 -19.35 -2.69
CA SER A 115 11.41 -20.54 -2.80
C SER A 115 10.70 -21.59 -3.66
N ALA A 116 11.37 -22.07 -4.71
CA ALA A 116 10.91 -23.15 -5.58
C ALA A 116 9.43 -23.02 -6.06
N GLY A 117 9.04 -21.83 -6.54
CA GLY A 117 7.70 -21.57 -7.10
C GLY A 117 6.59 -21.34 -6.07
N ARG A 118 6.86 -21.51 -4.77
CA ARG A 118 5.96 -21.14 -3.67
C ARG A 118 6.50 -19.91 -2.95
N ALA A 119 5.60 -19.11 -2.40
CA ALA A 119 5.95 -17.94 -1.60
C ALA A 119 5.56 -18.20 -0.16
N THR A 120 6.44 -17.86 0.78
CA THR A 120 6.08 -17.68 2.19
C THR A 120 5.71 -16.23 2.38
N VAL A 121 4.48 -15.97 2.80
CA VAL A 121 3.93 -14.63 2.97
C VAL A 121 3.96 -14.28 4.44
N GLY A 122 4.76 -13.29 4.81
CA GLY A 122 4.90 -12.85 6.19
C GLY A 122 3.92 -11.75 6.57
N LEU A 123 3.52 -10.91 5.62
CA LEU A 123 2.58 -9.82 5.85
C LEU A 123 1.83 -9.47 4.57
N ILE A 124 0.54 -9.16 4.70
CA ILE A 124 -0.23 -8.45 3.67
C ILE A 124 -0.87 -7.21 4.28
N GLY A 125 -1.05 -6.17 3.49
CA GLY A 125 -1.62 -4.93 3.98
C GLY A 125 -2.18 -4.02 2.92
N GLU A 126 -2.98 -3.07 3.41
CA GLU A 126 -3.61 -2.02 2.62
C GLU A 126 -3.18 -0.65 3.12
N ALA A 127 -3.02 0.29 2.20
CA ALA A 127 -2.68 1.67 2.49
C ALA A 127 -3.79 2.60 1.98
N LYS A 128 -4.46 3.31 2.91
CA LYS A 128 -5.57 4.20 2.57
C LYS A 128 -5.22 5.66 2.84
N ALA A 129 -5.05 6.41 1.76
CA ALA A 129 -4.87 7.86 1.77
C ALA A 129 -6.18 8.61 1.52
N THR A 130 -7.21 8.29 2.29
CA THR A 130 -8.54 8.94 2.20
C THR A 130 -8.83 9.70 3.47
N LEU A 131 -9.80 10.63 3.41
CA LEU A 131 -10.27 11.41 4.57
C LEU A 131 -11.20 10.61 5.51
N VAL A 132 -11.15 9.27 5.47
CA VAL A 132 -12.06 8.40 6.20
C VAL A 132 -11.25 7.42 7.03
N ARG A 133 -11.52 7.41 8.35
CA ARG A 133 -10.95 6.43 9.28
C ARG A 133 -11.25 5.00 8.86
N ARG A 134 -10.31 4.11 9.13
CA ARG A 134 -10.40 2.69 8.79
C ARG A 134 -11.19 1.92 9.84
N GLY A 135 -11.89 0.88 9.40
CA GLY A 135 -12.80 0.09 10.22
C GLY A 135 -12.61 -1.42 10.03
N PRO A 136 -13.41 -2.25 10.72
CA PRO A 136 -13.27 -3.71 10.69
C PRO A 136 -13.33 -4.33 9.29
N ALA A 137 -14.08 -3.72 8.37
CA ALA A 137 -14.20 -4.16 6.99
C ALA A 137 -12.85 -4.21 6.23
N ASP A 138 -11.87 -3.37 6.60
CA ASP A 138 -10.52 -3.40 6.03
C ASP A 138 -9.80 -4.72 6.41
N LEU A 139 -9.99 -5.23 7.64
CA LEU A 139 -9.43 -6.53 8.05
C LEU A 139 -10.15 -7.70 7.38
N GLU A 140 -11.47 -7.65 7.29
CA GLU A 140 -12.24 -8.69 6.59
C GLU A 140 -11.82 -8.83 5.13
N ARG A 141 -11.48 -7.71 4.47
CA ARG A 141 -10.93 -7.72 3.13
C ARG A 141 -9.57 -8.42 3.09
N LEU A 142 -8.66 -8.06 3.98
CA LEU A 142 -7.34 -8.70 4.07
C LEU A 142 -7.43 -10.20 4.37
N ASP A 143 -8.34 -10.64 5.24
CA ASP A 143 -8.58 -12.06 5.51
C ASP A 143 -9.00 -12.81 4.23
N ARG A 144 -9.86 -12.20 3.40
CA ARG A 144 -10.23 -12.77 2.09
C ARG A 144 -9.03 -12.86 1.14
N LEU A 145 -8.17 -11.85 1.10
CA LEU A 145 -6.96 -11.88 0.25
C LEU A 145 -5.96 -12.94 0.72
N LYS A 146 -5.79 -13.11 2.04
CA LYS A 146 -4.98 -14.17 2.65
C LYS A 146 -5.49 -15.55 2.26
N GLU A 147 -6.81 -15.74 2.22
CA GLU A 147 -7.43 -16.99 1.78
C GLU A 147 -7.22 -17.27 0.28
N ILE A 148 -7.28 -16.25 -0.57
CA ILE A 148 -6.95 -16.39 -1.99
C ILE A 148 -5.50 -16.85 -2.16
N LEU A 149 -4.54 -16.23 -1.46
CA LEU A 149 -3.13 -16.63 -1.49
C LEU A 149 -2.93 -18.08 -1.02
N ARG A 150 -3.64 -18.48 0.05
CA ARG A 150 -3.64 -19.88 0.54
C ARG A 150 -4.13 -20.84 -0.53
N SER A 151 -5.23 -20.50 -1.22
CA SER A 151 -5.80 -21.34 -2.28
C SER A 151 -4.87 -21.50 -3.49
N GLN A 152 -3.94 -20.55 -3.71
CA GLN A 152 -2.90 -20.59 -4.74
C GLN A 152 -1.65 -21.38 -4.31
N GLY A 153 -1.63 -21.94 -3.10
CA GLY A 153 -0.56 -22.79 -2.59
C GLY A 153 0.60 -22.05 -1.92
N HIS A 154 0.41 -20.76 -1.58
CA HIS A 154 1.38 -20.00 -0.79
C HIS A 154 1.29 -20.35 0.70
N ASP A 155 2.44 -20.33 1.39
CA ASP A 155 2.48 -20.51 2.84
C ASP A 155 2.10 -19.20 3.53
N ILE A 156 0.98 -19.23 4.25
CA ILE A 156 0.39 -18.09 4.94
C ILE A 156 0.33 -18.29 6.46
N THR A 157 1.00 -19.32 6.98
CA THR A 157 0.89 -19.76 8.38
C THR A 157 1.20 -18.64 9.36
N SER A 158 2.23 -17.85 9.05
CA SER A 158 2.71 -16.74 9.89
C SER A 158 2.30 -15.37 9.35
N THR A 159 1.39 -15.30 8.38
CA THR A 159 1.01 -14.03 7.75
C THR A 159 0.27 -13.14 8.73
N ARG A 160 0.82 -11.95 8.96
CA ARG A 160 0.19 -10.85 9.67
C ARG A 160 -0.56 -9.91 8.72
N LEU A 161 -1.51 -9.16 9.28
CA LEU A 161 -2.28 -8.17 8.54
C LEU A 161 -1.81 -6.77 8.89
N ALA A 162 -1.72 -5.87 7.91
CA ALA A 162 -1.39 -4.47 8.14
C ALA A 162 -2.41 -3.53 7.52
N VAL A 163 -2.81 -2.50 8.27
CA VAL A 163 -3.58 -1.39 7.72
C VAL A 163 -2.82 -0.11 7.98
N PHE A 164 -2.50 0.61 6.91
CA PHE A 164 -1.92 1.94 6.95
C PHE A 164 -3.01 2.96 6.66
N SER A 165 -3.12 3.98 7.52
CA SER A 165 -4.15 5.00 7.39
C SER A 165 -3.60 6.41 7.53
N LEU A 166 -4.06 7.29 6.64
CA LEU A 166 -3.80 8.73 6.73
C LEU A 166 -4.58 9.39 7.88
N GLU A 167 -5.83 8.96 8.11
CA GLU A 167 -6.76 9.55 9.10
C GLU A 167 -6.93 8.74 10.39
N GLY A 168 -6.30 7.56 10.45
CA GLY A 168 -6.34 6.68 11.60
C GLY A 168 -7.50 5.69 11.63
N PHE A 169 -7.78 5.15 12.82
CA PHE A 169 -8.63 3.98 13.00
C PHE A 169 -9.87 4.26 13.87
N HIS A 170 -10.97 3.56 13.58
CA HIS A 170 -12.10 3.50 14.51
C HIS A 170 -11.74 2.63 15.75
N PRO A 171 -12.28 2.95 16.95
CA PRO A 171 -11.92 2.24 18.19
C PRO A 171 -12.27 0.74 18.20
N ASP A 172 -13.30 0.34 17.45
CA ASP A 172 -13.72 -1.05 17.28
C ASP A 172 -12.64 -1.86 16.54
N LEU A 173 -12.10 -1.32 15.44
CA LEU A 173 -10.98 -1.91 14.70
C LEU A 173 -9.74 -2.07 15.60
N VAL A 174 -9.38 -1.05 16.38
CA VAL A 174 -8.25 -1.12 17.32
C VAL A 174 -8.45 -2.23 18.35
N THR A 175 -9.67 -2.37 18.87
CA THR A 175 -10.02 -3.41 19.86
C THR A 175 -9.92 -4.80 19.23
N ILE A 176 -10.42 -4.99 18.02
CA ILE A 176 -10.32 -6.26 17.28
C ILE A 176 -8.86 -6.60 17.00
N ALA A 177 -8.07 -5.65 16.50
CA ALA A 177 -6.67 -5.82 16.16
C ALA A 177 -5.83 -6.29 17.36
N ARG A 178 -6.01 -5.64 18.53
CA ARG A 178 -5.32 -6.03 19.78
C ARG A 178 -5.69 -7.43 20.26
N ARG A 179 -6.95 -7.85 20.08
CA ARG A 179 -7.40 -9.19 20.48
C ARG A 179 -6.84 -10.29 19.58
N ARG A 180 -6.69 -10.03 18.28
CA ARG A 180 -6.16 -11.03 17.34
C ARG A 180 -4.66 -11.26 17.51
N GLY A 181 -3.90 -10.20 17.83
CA GLY A 181 -2.45 -10.27 18.01
C GLY A 181 -1.64 -10.45 16.72
N ASP A 182 -2.29 -10.60 15.56
CA ASP A 182 -1.66 -10.73 14.23
C ASP A 182 -1.79 -9.46 13.37
N VAL A 183 -2.29 -8.36 13.95
CA VAL A 183 -2.61 -7.12 13.22
C VAL A 183 -1.65 -5.99 13.58
N LEU A 184 -1.18 -5.29 12.55
CA LEU A 184 -0.40 -4.06 12.60
C LEU A 184 -1.26 -2.89 12.12
N LEU A 185 -1.40 -1.85 12.95
CA LEU A 185 -2.12 -0.62 12.60
C LEU A 185 -1.17 0.58 12.66
N VAL A 186 -0.94 1.22 11.51
CA VAL A 186 0.01 2.34 11.37
C VAL A 186 -0.72 3.60 10.88
N GLU A 187 -0.63 4.67 11.66
CA GLU A 187 -1.15 5.99 11.26
C GLU A 187 -0.06 6.88 10.70
N LEU A 188 -0.45 7.99 10.07
CA LEU A 188 0.47 8.94 9.44
C LEU A 188 1.63 9.40 10.36
N PRO A 189 1.42 9.75 11.65
CA PRO A 189 2.53 10.14 12.51
C PRO A 189 3.55 9.01 12.72
N SER A 190 3.07 7.76 12.86
CA SER A 190 3.92 6.57 13.03
C SER A 190 4.68 6.22 11.75
N LEU A 191 4.05 6.42 10.59
CA LEU A 191 4.68 6.27 9.27
C LEU A 191 5.90 7.20 9.10
N PHE A 192 5.86 8.38 9.71
CA PHE A 192 6.97 9.34 9.71
C PHE A 192 7.88 9.24 10.95
N GLY A 193 7.75 8.18 11.74
CA GLY A 193 8.60 7.96 12.93
C GLY A 193 8.37 8.94 14.07
N LYS A 194 7.23 9.65 14.09
CA LYS A 194 6.89 10.61 15.16
C LYS A 194 6.28 9.93 16.38
N THR A 195 5.66 8.77 16.19
CA THR A 195 4.99 7.98 17.22
C THR A 195 5.16 6.48 16.96
N GLU A 196 4.88 5.65 17.94
CA GLU A 196 4.75 4.20 17.73
C GLU A 196 3.46 3.86 16.96
N PRO A 197 3.37 2.70 16.30
CA PRO A 197 2.13 2.20 15.71
C PRO A 197 0.99 2.06 16.73
N THR A 198 -0.25 2.31 16.31
CA THR A 198 -1.45 2.22 17.15
C THR A 198 -1.66 0.81 17.72
N VAL A 199 -1.31 -0.20 16.93
CA VAL A 199 -1.28 -1.61 17.32
C VAL A 199 -0.06 -2.27 16.71
N LEU A 200 0.67 -3.01 17.53
CA LEU A 200 1.71 -3.93 17.10
C LEU A 200 1.21 -5.38 17.32
N PRO A 201 1.55 -6.30 16.39
CA PRO A 201 1.38 -7.74 16.60
C PRO A 201 2.16 -8.22 17.83
N ALA A 202 1.65 -9.27 18.48
CA ALA A 202 2.33 -9.97 19.55
C ALA A 202 3.49 -10.84 19.03
#